data_AF-A0A3D3DBB8-F1
#
_entry.id   AF-A0A3D3DBB8-F1
#
_cell.length_a   1.000
_cell.length_b   1.000
_cell.length_c   1.000
_cell.angle_alpha   90.00
_cell.angle_beta   90.00
_cell.angle_gamma   90.00
#
_symmetry.space_group_name_H-M   'P 1'
#
loop_
_entity.id
_entity.type
_entity.pdbx_description
1 polymer ?
#
loop_
_entity_poly.entity_id
_entity_poly.type
_entity_poly.pdbx_seq_one_letter_code
_entity_poly.pdbx_strand_id
1 'polypeptide(L)'
;MKKINYIFGFLLLFIGVILILSNFGIIEIIWENLWPLFLLIPGIVFELSYFVYRKDAGLLVPGGILITYGLLFLINVIYGWRLMEDLWPIFPLGVAIGLLQLYLFGQREKGLLIPIGILGAISLFFLINNLFFINFGLLAGILLMVIGVWIIFKRAK
;
A
#
# COMPACT_ATOMS: atom_id res chain seq x y z
N MET A 1 -25.94 16.03 -8.72
CA MET A 1 -26.74 14.94 -8.11
C MET A 1 -26.71 13.62 -8.90
N LYS A 2 -26.78 13.59 -10.25
CA LYS A 2 -26.78 12.33 -11.03
C LYS A 2 -25.54 11.42 -10.89
N LYS A 3 -24.31 11.97 -10.77
CA LYS A 3 -23.06 11.17 -10.69
C LYS A 3 -22.90 10.36 -9.40
N ILE A 4 -23.45 10.83 -8.28
CA ILE A 4 -23.36 10.17 -6.97
C ILE A 4 -24.13 8.84 -6.98
N ASN A 5 -25.28 8.81 -7.66
CA ASN A 5 -26.11 7.61 -7.76
C ASN A 5 -25.41 6.48 -8.55
N TYR A 6 -24.54 6.82 -9.52
CA TYR A 6 -23.78 5.81 -10.25
C TYR A 6 -22.65 5.22 -9.42
N ILE A 7 -21.93 6.03 -8.65
CA ILE A 7 -20.84 5.55 -7.79
C ILE A 7 -21.40 4.73 -6.64
N PHE A 8 -22.47 5.21 -6.01
CA PHE A 8 -23.14 4.49 -4.94
C PHE A 8 -23.80 3.20 -5.46
N GLY A 9 -24.40 3.25 -6.65
CA GLY A 9 -24.92 2.08 -7.34
C GLY A 9 -23.84 1.07 -7.70
N PHE A 10 -22.67 1.51 -8.15
CA PHE A 10 -21.54 0.63 -8.45
C PHE A 10 -20.99 -0.03 -7.18
N LEU A 11 -20.90 0.71 -6.07
CA LEU A 11 -20.48 0.19 -4.77
C LEU A 11 -21.47 -0.86 -4.24
N LEU A 12 -22.78 -0.60 -4.35
CA LEU A 12 -23.82 -1.58 -4.04
C LEU A 12 -23.74 -2.82 -4.94
N LEU A 13 -23.47 -2.63 -6.23
CA LEU A 13 -23.33 -3.72 -7.19
C LEU A 13 -22.14 -4.61 -6.82
N PHE A 14 -21.00 -4.01 -6.47
CA PHE A 14 -19.81 -4.74 -6.06
C PHE A 14 -20.04 -5.55 -4.77
N ILE A 15 -20.68 -4.93 -3.77
CA ILE A 15 -21.08 -5.59 -2.51
C ILE A 15 -22.07 -6.73 -2.79
N GLY A 16 -23.06 -6.49 -3.66
CA GLY A 16 -24.06 -7.48 -4.04
C GLY A 16 -23.45 -8.71 -4.72
N VAL A 17 -22.51 -8.50 -5.66
CA VAL A 17 -21.81 -9.60 -6.35
C VAL A 17 -21.03 -10.47 -5.35
N ILE A 18 -20.33 -9.85 -4.39
CA ILE A 18 -19.57 -10.56 -3.36
C ILE A 18 -20.49 -11.40 -2.46
N LEU A 19 -21.64 -10.85 -2.04
CA LEU A 19 -22.62 -11.56 -1.22
C LEU A 19 -23.27 -12.74 -1.96
N ILE A 20 -23.51 -12.59 -3.26
CA ILE A 20 -24.05 -13.67 -4.10
C ILE A 20 -23.02 -14.80 -4.23
N LEU A 21 -21.76 -14.47 -4.57
CA LEU A 21 -20.66 -15.44 -4.67
C LEU A 21 -20.46 -16.21 -3.37
N SER A 22 -20.63 -15.55 -2.23
CA SER A 22 -20.54 -16.22 -0.92
C SER A 22 -21.72 -17.16 -0.65
N ASN A 23 -22.95 -16.77 -1.00
CA ASN A 23 -24.12 -17.66 -0.86
C ASN A 23 -24.02 -18.92 -1.72
N PHE A 24 -23.33 -18.84 -2.87
CA PHE A 24 -23.05 -20.01 -3.71
C PHE A 24 -21.92 -20.92 -3.16
N GLY A 25 -21.36 -20.61 -1.98
CA GLY A 25 -20.29 -21.40 -1.38
C GLY A 25 -18.95 -21.31 -2.11
N ILE A 26 -18.81 -20.37 -3.06
CA ILE A 26 -17.55 -20.10 -3.76
C ILE A 26 -16.59 -19.35 -2.84
N ILE A 27 -17.13 -18.55 -1.90
CA ILE A 27 -16.38 -17.76 -0.92
C ILE A 27 -16.98 -18.01 0.46
N GLU A 28 -16.24 -18.64 1.36
CA GLU A 28 -16.61 -18.72 2.78
C GLU A 28 -16.35 -17.35 3.44
N ILE A 29 -17.41 -16.56 3.61
CA ILE A 29 -17.33 -15.30 4.35
C ILE A 29 -17.41 -15.61 5.84
N ILE A 30 -16.24 -15.61 6.47
CA ILE A 30 -16.14 -15.60 7.94
C ILE A 30 -16.33 -14.15 8.38
N TRP A 31 -17.31 -13.87 9.23
CA TRP A 31 -17.61 -12.51 9.68
C TRP A 31 -16.41 -11.82 10.33
N GLU A 32 -15.56 -12.59 10.99
CA GLU A 32 -14.29 -12.13 11.59
C GLU A 32 -13.31 -11.58 10.55
N ASN A 33 -13.42 -11.97 9.28
CA ASN A 33 -12.53 -11.57 8.18
C ASN A 33 -12.98 -10.28 7.48
N LEU A 34 -14.17 -9.76 7.78
CA LEU A 34 -14.73 -8.57 7.13
C LEU A 34 -14.23 -7.25 7.73
N TRP A 35 -13.52 -7.28 8.86
CA TRP A 35 -13.09 -6.07 9.55
C TRP A 35 -12.26 -5.08 8.72
N PRO A 36 -11.44 -5.46 7.72
CA PRO A 36 -10.70 -4.49 6.90
C PRO A 36 -11.62 -3.56 6.10
N LEU A 37 -12.88 -3.96 5.86
CA LEU A 37 -13.88 -3.12 5.20
C LEU A 37 -14.23 -1.89 6.03
N PHE A 38 -14.15 -1.93 7.37
CA PHE A 38 -14.37 -0.76 8.21
C PHE A 38 -13.29 0.32 8.01
N LEU A 39 -12.11 -0.05 7.50
CA LEU A 39 -11.07 0.90 7.10
C LEU A 39 -11.30 1.35 5.65
N LEU A 40 -11.58 0.40 4.76
CA LEU A 40 -11.65 0.61 3.33
C LEU A 40 -12.86 1.47 2.93
N ILE A 41 -14.03 1.28 3.56
CA ILE A 41 -15.25 2.04 3.27
C ILE A 41 -15.07 3.54 3.59
N PRO A 42 -14.65 3.96 4.80
CA PRO A 42 -14.38 5.38 5.07
C PRO A 42 -13.27 5.95 4.19
N GLY A 43 -12.23 5.17 3.88
CA GLY A 43 -11.17 5.59 2.96
C GLY A 43 -11.71 5.96 1.58
N ILE A 44 -12.53 5.09 0.98
CA ILE A 44 -13.22 5.37 -0.28
C ILE A 44 -14.14 6.59 -0.16
N VAL A 45 -14.87 6.73 0.95
CA VAL A 45 -15.74 7.90 1.17
C VAL A 45 -14.95 9.20 1.17
N PHE A 46 -13.75 9.23 1.76
CA PHE A 46 -12.88 10.42 1.73
C PHE A 46 -12.35 10.74 0.33
N GLU A 47 -11.90 9.74 -0.43
CA GLU A 47 -11.49 9.91 -1.84
C GLU A 47 -12.65 10.44 -2.70
N LEU A 48 -13.81 9.81 -2.60
CA LEU A 48 -15.01 10.24 -3.33
C LEU A 48 -15.44 11.64 -2.91
N SER A 49 -15.31 11.97 -1.63
CA SER A 49 -15.63 13.32 -1.13
C SER A 49 -14.81 14.38 -1.84
N TYR A 50 -13.52 14.10 -2.09
CA TYR A 50 -12.66 14.98 -2.87
C TYR A 50 -13.02 15.01 -4.35
N PHE A 51 -13.09 13.85 -5.02
CA PHE A 51 -13.27 13.80 -6.48
C PHE A 51 -14.67 14.23 -6.95
N VAL A 52 -15.70 14.00 -6.13
CA VAL A 52 -17.10 14.28 -6.48
C VAL A 52 -17.50 15.69 -6.05
N TYR A 53 -17.15 16.08 -4.82
CA TYR A 53 -17.59 17.36 -4.26
C TYR A 53 -16.51 18.44 -4.30
N ARG A 54 -15.29 18.12 -4.79
CA ARG A 54 -14.13 19.04 -4.79
C ARG A 54 -13.90 19.69 -3.42
N LYS A 55 -14.15 18.91 -2.36
CA LYS A 55 -13.84 19.28 -0.97
C LYS A 55 -12.32 19.41 -0.79
N ASP A 56 -11.89 19.81 0.40
CA ASP A 56 -10.48 20.00 0.72
C ASP A 56 -9.61 18.81 0.34
N ALA A 57 -8.52 19.09 -0.38
CA ALA A 57 -7.53 18.09 -0.77
C ALA A 57 -6.89 17.39 0.45
N GLY A 58 -6.97 18.00 1.64
CA GLY A 58 -6.54 17.40 2.90
C GLY A 58 -7.24 16.09 3.23
N LEU A 59 -8.47 15.87 2.75
CA LEU A 59 -9.22 14.62 2.96
C LEU A 59 -8.62 13.43 2.19
N LEU A 60 -7.81 13.68 1.16
CA LEU A 60 -7.11 12.62 0.42
C LEU A 60 -6.05 11.92 1.28
N VAL A 61 -5.45 12.61 2.25
CA VAL A 61 -4.44 12.01 3.12
C VAL A 61 -5.00 10.85 3.94
N PRO A 62 -6.05 11.05 4.78
CA PRO A 62 -6.67 9.93 5.49
C PRO A 62 -7.35 8.94 4.53
N GLY A 63 -7.86 9.38 3.38
CA GLY A 63 -8.42 8.51 2.35
C GLY A 63 -7.40 7.49 1.81
N GLY A 64 -6.27 7.97 1.31
CA GLY A 64 -5.20 7.14 0.77
C GLY A 64 -4.61 6.19 1.82
N ILE A 65 -4.41 6.66 3.05
CA ILE A 65 -3.92 5.82 4.16
C ILE A 65 -4.90 4.68 4.45
N LEU A 66 -6.18 5.00 4.63
CA LEU A 66 -7.20 4.00 4.97
C LEU A 66 -7.42 2.98 3.86
N ILE A 67 -7.39 3.39 2.60
CA ILE A 67 -7.49 2.46 1.47
C ILE A 67 -6.27 1.54 1.40
N THR A 68 -5.06 2.11 1.52
CA THR A 68 -3.83 1.32 1.48
C THR A 68 -3.83 0.27 2.60
N TYR A 69 -4.19 0.68 3.83
CA TYR A 69 -4.21 -0.22 4.97
C TYR A 69 -5.36 -1.22 4.89
N GLY A 70 -6.56 -0.80 4.47
CA GLY A 70 -7.69 -1.69 4.24
C GLY A 70 -7.35 -2.79 3.24
N LEU A 71 -6.65 -2.46 2.14
CA LEU A 71 -6.18 -3.43 1.16
C LEU A 71 -5.10 -4.35 1.74
N LEU A 72 -4.11 -3.80 2.46
CA LEU A 72 -3.07 -4.59 3.13
C LEU A 72 -3.68 -5.64 4.07
N PHE A 73 -4.63 -5.24 4.91
CA PHE A 73 -5.28 -6.14 5.84
C PHE A 73 -6.19 -7.15 5.15
N LEU A 74 -6.88 -6.76 4.06
CA LEU A 74 -7.66 -7.70 3.26
C LEU A 74 -6.79 -8.80 2.66
N ILE A 75 -5.60 -8.45 2.15
CA ILE A 75 -4.63 -9.42 1.64
C ILE A 75 -4.17 -10.37 2.76
N ASN A 76 -3.85 -9.84 3.95
CA ASN A 76 -3.44 -10.66 5.09
C ASN A 76 -4.54 -11.61 5.57
N VAL A 77 -5.81 -11.19 5.48
CA VAL A 77 -6.95 -12.04 5.83
C VAL A 77 -7.14 -13.17 4.81
N ILE A 78 -6.93 -12.93 3.52
CA ILE A 78 -7.11 -13.93 2.45
C ILE A 78 -5.94 -14.92 2.38
N TYR A 79 -4.71 -14.41 2.46
CA TYR A 79 -3.49 -15.20 2.24
C TYR A 79 -2.76 -15.59 3.53
N GLY A 80 -3.21 -15.08 4.67
CA GLY A 80 -2.65 -15.34 5.99
C GLY A 80 -1.75 -14.22 6.52
N TRP A 81 -1.78 -14.07 7.84
CA TRP A 81 -1.10 -13.00 8.58
C TRP A 81 0.42 -13.06 8.57
N ARG A 82 1.01 -14.19 8.15
CA ARG A 82 2.46 -14.32 7.99
C ARG A 82 3.01 -13.33 6.96
N LEU A 83 2.21 -12.96 5.95
CA LEU A 83 2.62 -11.96 4.96
C LEU A 83 2.85 -10.57 5.57
N MET A 84 2.33 -10.29 6.77
CA MET A 84 2.56 -9.01 7.44
C MET A 84 4.04 -8.78 7.75
N GLU A 85 4.80 -9.85 8.02
CA GLU A 85 6.24 -9.78 8.25
C GLU A 85 7.00 -9.24 7.02
N ASP A 86 6.49 -9.52 5.82
CA ASP A 86 7.09 -9.05 4.57
C ASP A 86 6.49 -7.71 4.11
N LEU A 87 5.20 -7.50 4.37
CA LEU A 87 4.41 -6.38 3.86
C LEU A 87 4.35 -5.16 4.79
N TRP A 88 4.94 -5.21 5.99
CA TRP A 88 4.99 -4.05 6.90
C TRP A 88 5.49 -2.73 6.27
N PRO A 89 6.39 -2.71 5.26
CA PRO A 89 6.81 -1.46 4.64
C PRO A 89 5.67 -0.73 3.92
N ILE A 90 4.52 -1.39 3.71
CA ILE A 90 3.30 -0.78 3.17
C ILE A 90 2.71 0.25 4.14
N PHE A 91 3.00 0.19 5.45
CA PHE A 91 2.54 1.22 6.39
C PHE A 91 3.10 2.62 6.06
N PRO A 92 4.43 2.85 6.06
CA PRO A 92 4.98 4.13 5.62
C PRO A 92 4.63 4.46 4.16
N LEU A 93 4.44 3.44 3.30
CA LEU A 93 4.01 3.63 1.92
C LEU A 93 2.59 4.21 1.82
N GLY A 94 1.66 3.75 2.66
CA GLY A 94 0.30 4.28 2.69
C GLY A 94 0.25 5.76 3.09
N VAL A 95 1.11 6.17 4.03
CA VAL A 95 1.29 7.59 4.37
C VAL A 95 1.87 8.35 3.18
N ALA A 96 2.88 7.80 2.51
CA ALA A 96 3.46 8.41 1.32
C ALA A 96 2.42 8.57 0.20
N ILE A 97 1.55 7.58 -0.04
CA ILE A 97 0.46 7.65 -1.02
C ILE A 97 -0.52 8.77 -0.66
N GLY A 98 -0.99 8.83 0.59
CA GLY A 98 -1.93 9.87 1.02
C GLY A 98 -1.35 11.28 0.85
N LEU A 99 -0.08 11.47 1.24
CA LEU A 99 0.62 12.73 1.03
C LEU A 99 0.86 13.04 -0.46
N LEU A 100 1.15 12.02 -1.27
CA LEU A 100 1.32 12.16 -2.72
C LEU A 100 0.03 12.59 -3.39
N GLN A 101 -1.11 12.03 -2.99
CA GLN A 101 -2.43 12.46 -3.48
C GLN A 101 -2.71 13.92 -3.10
N LEU A 102 -2.43 14.31 -1.85
CA LEU A 102 -2.52 15.71 -1.43
C LEU A 102 -1.61 16.62 -2.28
N TYR A 103 -0.38 16.20 -2.58
CA TYR A 103 0.52 16.98 -3.41
C TYR A 103 -0.01 17.12 -4.85
N LEU A 104 -0.45 16.03 -5.49
CA LEU A 104 -0.91 16.04 -6.88
C LEU A 104 -2.17 16.87 -7.09
N PHE A 105 -3.11 16.75 -6.15
CA PHE A 105 -4.46 17.30 -6.29
C PHE A 105 -4.70 18.57 -5.45
N GLY A 106 -3.86 18.85 -4.45
CA GLY A 106 -3.89 20.08 -3.65
C GLY A 106 -3.03 21.20 -4.24
N GLN A 107 -2.40 21.99 -3.36
CA GLN A 107 -1.65 23.19 -3.75
C GLN A 107 -0.20 22.93 -4.23
N ARG A 108 0.19 21.65 -4.42
CA ARG A 108 1.54 21.27 -4.89
C ARG A 108 2.67 21.90 -4.08
N GLU A 109 2.50 21.95 -2.76
CA GLU A 109 3.53 22.46 -1.86
C GLU A 109 4.80 21.62 -1.97
N LYS A 110 5.90 22.25 -2.40
CA LYS A 110 7.19 21.55 -2.61
C LYS A 110 7.73 20.92 -1.32
N GLY A 111 7.36 21.46 -0.17
CA GLY A 111 7.75 20.91 1.14
C GLY A 111 7.22 19.49 1.40
N LEU A 112 6.09 19.10 0.80
CA LEU A 112 5.53 17.75 0.94
C LEU A 112 6.35 16.68 0.20
N LEU A 113 7.12 17.06 -0.82
CA LEU A 113 7.91 16.10 -1.60
C LEU A 113 9.02 15.44 -0.78
N ILE A 114 9.53 16.13 0.25
CA ILE A 114 10.57 15.60 1.14
C ILE A 114 10.02 14.39 1.93
N PRO A 115 8.93 14.50 2.71
CA PRO A 115 8.37 13.35 3.41
C PRO A 115 7.84 12.28 2.46
N ILE A 116 7.22 12.64 1.33
CA ILE A 116 6.78 11.65 0.32
C ILE A 116 7.98 10.84 -0.19
N GLY A 117 9.08 11.52 -0.54
CA GLY A 117 10.28 10.89 -1.04
C GLY A 117 10.96 9.99 -0.01
N ILE A 118 11.11 10.45 1.23
CA ILE A 118 11.73 9.68 2.31
C ILE A 118 10.88 8.45 2.64
N LEU A 119 9.58 8.64 2.92
CA LEU A 119 8.69 7.54 3.27
C LEU A 119 8.56 6.54 2.11
N GLY A 120 8.39 7.03 0.89
CA GLY A 120 8.30 6.18 -0.30
C GLY A 120 9.59 5.39 -0.55
N ALA A 121 10.76 6.04 -0.47
CA ALA A 121 12.05 5.39 -0.69
C ALA A 121 12.35 4.31 0.36
N ILE A 122 12.14 4.62 1.65
CA ILE A 122 12.32 3.66 2.74
C ILE A 122 11.37 2.47 2.55
N SER A 123 10.10 2.75 2.29
CA SER A 123 9.09 1.71 2.10
C SER A 123 9.43 0.77 0.94
N LEU A 124 9.78 1.35 -0.22
CA LEU A 124 10.16 0.57 -1.40
C LEU A 124 11.44 -0.23 -1.18
N PHE A 125 12.45 0.36 -0.52
CA PHE A 125 13.69 -0.32 -0.21
C PHE A 125 13.45 -1.57 0.65
N PHE A 126 12.69 -1.45 1.74
CA PHE A 126 12.38 -2.58 2.60
C PHE A 126 11.44 -3.59 1.93
N LEU A 127 10.48 -3.15 1.12
CA LEU A 127 9.56 -4.03 0.42
C LEU A 127 10.28 -4.88 -0.64
N ILE A 128 11.20 -4.28 -1.38
CA ILE A 128 12.07 -5.01 -2.33
C ILE A 128 12.95 -6.01 -1.56
N ASN A 129 13.54 -5.60 -0.44
CA ASN A 129 14.37 -6.49 0.38
C ASN A 129 13.59 -7.73 0.83
N ASN A 130 12.39 -7.53 1.39
CA ASN A 130 11.54 -8.61 1.88
C ASN A 130 11.05 -9.54 0.76
N LEU A 131 10.61 -8.99 -0.38
CA LEU A 131 10.03 -9.80 -1.46
C LEU A 131 11.08 -10.53 -2.32
N PHE A 132 12.26 -9.94 -2.52
CA PHE A 132 13.29 -10.51 -3.41
C PHE A 132 14.29 -11.42 -2.68
N PHE A 133 14.11 -11.69 -1.37
CA PHE A 133 15.06 -12.46 -0.56
C PHE A 133 16.51 -12.08 -0.87
N ILE A 134 16.77 -10.77 -0.96
CA ILE A 134 18.13 -10.31 -1.17
C ILE A 134 18.84 -10.54 0.16
N ASN A 135 19.53 -11.68 0.28
CA ASN A 135 20.41 -11.94 1.41
C ASN A 135 21.52 -10.88 1.38
N PHE A 136 21.33 -9.76 2.07
CA PHE A 136 22.32 -8.70 2.19
C PHE A 136 23.65 -9.25 2.75
N GLY A 137 23.61 -10.32 3.57
CA GLY A 137 24.80 -11.05 3.97
C GLY A 137 25.52 -11.77 2.83
N LEU A 138 24.78 -12.32 1.86
CA LEU A 138 25.34 -12.98 0.67
C LEU A 138 25.89 -11.92 -0.31
N LEU A 139 25.20 -10.79 -0.47
CA LEU A 139 25.69 -9.65 -1.27
C LEU A 139 26.95 -9.02 -0.66
N ALA A 140 26.96 -8.78 0.66
CA ALA A 140 28.14 -8.31 1.38
C ALA A 140 29.29 -9.35 1.32
N GLY A 141 28.97 -10.64 1.42
CA GLY A 141 29.91 -11.75 1.25
C GLY A 141 30.54 -11.80 -0.15
N ILE A 142 29.75 -11.64 -1.21
CA ILE A 142 30.24 -11.55 -2.59
C ILE A 142 31.13 -10.31 -2.75
N LEU A 143 30.71 -9.16 -2.21
CA LEU A 143 31.49 -7.91 -2.28
C LEU A 143 32.84 -8.06 -1.58
N LEU A 144 32.86 -8.62 -0.37
CA LEU A 144 34.08 -8.94 0.37
C LEU A 144 34.94 -9.97 -0.36
N MET A 145 34.34 -10.99 -0.99
CA MET A 145 35.05 -11.97 -1.80
C MET A 145 35.75 -11.32 -2.99
N VAL A 146 35.05 -10.45 -3.74
CA VAL A 146 35.61 -9.72 -4.88
C VAL A 146 36.73 -8.76 -4.44
N ILE A 147 36.54 -8.05 -3.32
CA ILE A 147 37.58 -7.19 -2.73
C ILE A 147 38.80 -8.02 -2.30
N GLY A 148 38.58 -9.17 -1.65
CA GLY A 148 39.65 -10.07 -1.23
C GLY A 148 40.46 -10.62 -2.40
N VAL A 149 39.79 -11.09 -3.44
CA VAL A 149 40.43 -11.53 -4.69
C VAL A 149 41.24 -10.38 -5.32
N TRP A 150 40.66 -9.18 -5.39
CA TRP A 150 41.34 -8.02 -5.95
C TRP A 150 42.61 -7.63 -5.18
N ILE A 151 42.58 -7.68 -3.85
CA ILE A 151 43.74 -7.42 -2.99
C ILE A 151 44.86 -8.45 -3.23
N ILE A 152 44.52 -9.74 -3.37
CA ILE A 152 45.49 -10.82 -3.62
C ILE A 152 46.18 -10.61 -4.97
N PHE A 153 45.42 -10.35 -6.02
CA PHE A 153 45.99 -10.14 -7.36
C PHE A 153 46.78 -8.84 -7.50
N LYS A 154 46.45 -7.80 -6.73
CA LYS A 154 47.21 -6.54 -6.71
C LYS A 154 48.55 -6.65 -5.98
N ARG A 155 48.74 -7.65 -5.12
CA ARG A 155 50.02 -7.96 -4.44
C ARG A 155 50.91 -8.95 -5.19
N ALA A 156 50.38 -9.64 -6.19
CA ALA A 156 51.10 -10.64 -6.99
C ALA A 156 51.79 -10.06 -8.24
N LYS A 157 51.89 -8.72 -8.32
CA LYS A 157 52.61 -7.97 -9.37
C LYS A 157 53.52 -6.96 -8.70
#